data_AF-A0A7L2F5S2-F1
#
_entry.id   AF-A0A7L2F5S2-F1
#
_cell.length_a   1.000
_cell.length_b   1.000
_cell.length_c   1.000
_cell.angle_alpha   90.00
_cell.angle_beta   90.00
_cell.angle_gamma   90.00
#
_symmetry.space_group_name_H-M   'P 1'
#
loop_
_entity.id
_entity.type
_entity.pdbx_description
1 polymer ?
#
loop_
_entity_poly.entity_id
_entity_poly.type
_entity_poly.pdbx_seq_one_letter_code
_entity_poly.pdbx_strand_id
1 'polypeptide(L)'
;GVELSSLRRFNFSMMETECAASARTNTDDCDFKENGAIKECSGPVQFRQDSPEIDLSCFDASSDPVLIQRGRFGRFLRKVRRFRPRI
;
A
#
# COMPACT_ATOMS: atom_id res chain seq x y z
N GLY A 1 22.63 -20.95 15.09
CA GLY A 1 22.34 -20.53 13.72
C GLY A 1 20.87 -20.76 13.48
N VAL A 2 20.12 -19.74 13.12
CA VAL A 2 18.68 -19.88 12.80
C VAL A 2 18.56 -20.60 11.45
N GLU A 3 17.89 -21.75 11.47
CA GLU A 3 17.72 -22.62 10.32
C GLU A 3 16.88 -21.92 9.25
N LEU A 4 17.49 -21.60 8.10
CA LEU A 4 16.83 -20.96 6.96
C LEU A 4 15.70 -21.82 6.34
N SER A 5 15.55 -23.07 6.77
CA SER A 5 14.51 -24.01 6.32
C SER A 5 13.10 -23.65 6.80
N SER A 6 12.96 -22.83 7.86
CA SER A 6 11.66 -22.38 8.36
C SER A 6 11.23 -20.98 7.86
N LEU A 7 12.10 -20.31 7.10
CA LEU A 7 11.86 -19.00 6.50
C LEU A 7 11.29 -19.17 5.09
N ARG A 8 9.99 -18.94 4.91
CA ARG A 8 9.34 -18.96 3.59
C ARG A 8 8.91 -17.55 3.21
N ARG A 9 9.25 -17.12 2.00
CA ARG A 9 8.70 -15.87 1.45
C ARG A 9 7.37 -16.14 0.78
N PHE A 10 6.38 -15.31 1.07
CA PHE A 10 5.07 -15.38 0.46
C PHE A 10 4.81 -14.10 -0.31
N ASN A 11 4.19 -14.26 -1.48
CA ASN A 11 3.62 -13.19 -2.27
C ASN A 11 2.16 -13.57 -2.54
N PHE A 12 1.23 -12.77 -2.05
CA PHE A 12 -0.20 -13.04 -2.19
C PHE A 12 -0.99 -11.72 -2.22
N SER A 13 -2.18 -11.77 -2.81
CA SER A 13 -3.12 -10.67 -2.77
C SER A 13 -4.24 -10.95 -1.76
N MET A 14 -4.74 -9.88 -1.14
CA MET A 14 -5.93 -9.91 -0.31
C MET A 14 -6.93 -8.86 -0.81
N MET A 15 -8.22 -9.11 -0.62
CA MET A 15 -9.30 -8.23 -1.03
C MET A 15 -10.19 -7.90 0.17
N GLU A 16 -10.74 -6.69 0.19
CA GLU A 16 -11.70 -6.26 1.20
C GLU A 16 -12.96 -7.13 1.18
N THR A 17 -13.45 -7.50 2.36
CA THR A 17 -14.67 -8.28 2.56
C THR A 17 -15.79 -7.41 3.14
N GLU A 18 -17.03 -7.89 3.05
CA GLU A 18 -18.20 -7.19 3.62
C GLU A 18 -18.24 -7.21 5.16
N CYS A 19 -17.47 -8.12 5.77
CA CYS A 19 -17.41 -8.26 7.21
C CYS A 19 -16.65 -7.11 7.88
N ALA A 20 -17.12 -6.69 9.04
CA ALA A 20 -16.39 -5.74 9.88
C ALA A 20 -15.11 -6.38 10.41
N ALA A 21 -14.00 -5.64 10.44
CA ALA A 21 -12.71 -6.12 10.97
C ALA A 21 -12.76 -6.54 12.46
N SER A 22 -13.74 -6.04 13.21
CA SER A 22 -13.98 -6.40 14.61
C SER A 22 -14.93 -7.60 14.79
N ALA A 23 -15.55 -8.09 13.72
CA ALA A 23 -16.36 -9.29 13.78
C ALA A 23 -15.44 -10.47 14.10
N ARG A 24 -15.75 -11.22 15.15
CA ARG A 24 -15.05 -12.48 15.48
C ARG A 24 -15.45 -13.62 14.54
N THR A 25 -15.87 -13.28 13.33
CA THR A 25 -16.24 -14.23 12.28
C THR A 25 -14.99 -14.68 11.54
N ASN A 26 -15.02 -15.89 11.01
CA ASN A 26 -13.93 -16.36 10.19
C ASN A 26 -13.89 -15.56 8.89
N THR A 27 -12.72 -15.05 8.51
CA THR A 27 -12.58 -14.24 7.29
C THR A 27 -12.91 -15.05 6.03
N ASP A 28 -12.77 -16.38 6.10
CA ASP A 28 -13.09 -17.29 5.00
C ASP A 28 -14.59 -17.44 4.75
N ASP A 29 -15.43 -17.11 5.74
CA ASP A 29 -16.90 -17.14 5.62
C ASP A 29 -17.48 -15.80 5.11
N CYS A 30 -16.61 -14.82 4.86
CA CYS A 30 -17.00 -13.47 4.46
C CYS A 30 -16.88 -13.29 2.96
N ASP A 31 -17.98 -12.91 2.32
CA ASP A 31 -17.97 -12.58 0.91
C ASP A 31 -17.09 -11.34 0.63
N PHE A 32 -16.45 -11.35 -0.54
CA PHE A 32 -15.70 -10.20 -1.02
C PHE A 32 -16.63 -9.04 -1.32
N LYS A 33 -16.19 -7.84 -0.95
CA LYS A 33 -16.93 -6.61 -1.20
C LYS A 33 -16.84 -6.21 -2.66
N GLU A 34 -17.95 -5.77 -3.23
CA GLU A 34 -17.97 -5.26 -4.61
C GLU A 34 -17.07 -4.02 -4.74
N ASN A 35 -16.12 -4.05 -5.68
CA ASN A 35 -15.09 -3.02 -5.84
C ASN A 35 -14.24 -2.77 -4.57
N GLY A 36 -14.09 -3.81 -3.73
CA GLY A 36 -13.27 -3.76 -2.53
C GLY A 36 -11.79 -3.49 -2.83
N ALA A 37 -11.10 -2.87 -1.88
CA ALA A 37 -9.68 -2.58 -2.05
C ALA A 37 -8.85 -3.88 -2.16
N ILE A 38 -7.94 -3.94 -3.12
CA ILE A 38 -6.99 -5.05 -3.29
C ILE A 38 -5.65 -4.63 -2.73
N LYS A 39 -5.08 -5.44 -1.85
CA LYS A 39 -3.71 -5.26 -1.35
C LYS A 39 -2.83 -6.41 -1.76
N GLU A 40 -1.66 -6.10 -2.29
CA GLU A 40 -0.60 -7.07 -2.55
C GLU A 40 0.37 -7.10 -1.38
N CYS A 41 0.57 -8.28 -0.82
CA CYS A 41 1.45 -8.50 0.31
C CYS A 41 2.64 -9.35 -0.09
N SER A 42 3.81 -8.96 0.40
CA SER A 42 5.04 -9.72 0.24
C SER A 42 5.85 -9.69 1.53
N GLY A 43 6.50 -10.80 1.86
CA GLY A 43 7.42 -10.84 2.99
C GLY A 43 7.81 -12.24 3.46
N PRO A 44 8.84 -12.35 4.30
CA PRO A 44 9.21 -13.59 4.96
C PRO A 44 8.26 -13.91 6.12
N VAL A 45 7.84 -15.17 6.20
CA VAL A 45 7.15 -15.74 7.36
C VAL A 45 8.05 -16.79 7.99
N GLN A 46 8.28 -16.66 9.29
CA GLN A 46 8.99 -17.64 10.10
C GLN A 46 7.98 -18.48 10.88
N PHE A 47 7.86 -19.76 10.53
CA PHE A 47 7.08 -20.69 11.31
C PHE A 47 7.94 -21.20 12.49
N ARG A 48 7.79 -20.59 13.67
CA ARG A 48 8.35 -21.12 14.92
C ARG A 48 7.29 -21.96 15.64
N GLN A 49 7.74 -22.98 16.39
CA GLN A 49 6.86 -23.95 17.06
C GLN A 49 5.88 -23.30 18.07
N ASP A 50 6.26 -22.17 18.67
CA ASP A 50 5.46 -21.50 19.72
C ASP A 50 4.66 -20.29 19.21
N SER A 51 5.16 -19.58 18.20
CA SER A 51 4.46 -18.46 17.57
C SER A 51 5.06 -18.12 16.20
N PRO A 52 4.27 -18.04 15.11
CA PRO A 52 4.79 -17.58 13.84
C PRO A 52 5.17 -16.10 13.92
N GLU A 53 6.40 -15.76 13.54
CA GLU A 53 6.85 -14.37 13.39
C GLU A 53 6.59 -13.95 11.94
N ILE A 54 5.70 -12.97 11.76
CA ILE A 54 5.16 -12.56 10.46
C ILE A 54 5.64 -11.13 10.19
N ASP A 55 6.55 -10.97 9.24
CA ASP A 55 7.02 -9.67 8.75
C ASP A 55 6.53 -9.49 7.30
N LEU A 56 5.30 -9.00 7.15
CA LEU A 56 4.65 -8.81 5.85
C LEU A 56 4.47 -7.33 5.55
N SER A 57 4.84 -6.93 4.33
CA SER A 57 4.58 -5.60 3.79
C SER A 57 3.47 -5.68 2.75
N CYS A 58 2.43 -4.87 2.93
CA CYS A 58 1.27 -4.83 2.04
C CYS A 58 1.12 -3.47 1.38
N PHE A 59 0.92 -3.46 0.07
CA PHE A 59 0.76 -2.27 -0.74
C PHE A 59 -0.61 -2.29 -1.40
N ASP A 60 -1.17 -1.10 -1.62
CA ASP A 60 -2.43 -0.96 -2.35
C ASP A 60 -2.16 -1.23 -3.83
N ALA A 61 -2.80 -2.27 -4.37
CA ALA A 61 -2.67 -2.65 -5.77
C ALA A 61 -3.69 -1.92 -6.65
N SER A 62 -4.68 -1.24 -6.04
CA SER A 62 -5.76 -0.56 -6.73
C SER A 62 -5.43 0.90 -7.11
N SER A 63 -4.32 1.46 -6.62
CA SER A 63 -4.01 2.86 -6.85
C SER A 63 -3.15 3.07 -8.11
N ASP A 64 -3.76 3.61 -9.16
CA ASP A 64 -3.04 4.34 -10.20
C ASP A 64 -2.15 5.40 -9.52
N PRO A 65 -0.84 5.45 -9.78
CA PRO A 65 0.04 6.41 -9.12
C PRO A 65 -0.40 7.84 -9.49
N VAL A 66 -0.74 8.65 -8.48
CA VAL A 66 -1.06 10.07 -8.66
C VAL A 66 0.15 10.77 -9.26
N LEU A 67 0.15 10.96 -10.58
CA LEU A 67 1.18 11.69 -11.30
C LEU A 67 1.08 13.17 -10.92
N ILE A 68 1.84 13.59 -9.91
CA ILE A 68 1.96 15.01 -9.57
C ILE A 68 2.74 15.71 -10.69
N GLN A 69 2.03 16.29 -11.66
CA GLN A 69 2.66 17.17 -12.65
C GLN A 69 3.16 18.43 -11.93
N ARG A 70 4.45 18.47 -11.62
CA ARG A 70 5.13 19.70 -11.21
C ARG A 70 5.15 20.68 -12.39
N GLY A 71 4.07 21.45 -12.53
CA GLY A 71 3.89 22.42 -13.60
C GLY A 71 5.07 23.40 -13.69
N ARG A 72 5.58 23.61 -14.91
CA ARG A 72 6.69 24.53 -15.26
C ARG A 72 6.38 26.02 -15.04
N PHE A 73 5.20 26.36 -14.50
CA PHE A 73 4.66 27.71 -14.35
C PHE A 73 5.52 28.64 -13.47
N GLY A 74 6.34 28.10 -12.55
CA GLY A 74 7.21 28.91 -11.69
C GLY A 74 8.28 29.72 -12.45
N ARG A 75 8.68 29.30 -13.66
CA ARG A 75 9.68 30.05 -14.46
C ARG A 75 9.08 31.25 -15.19
N PHE A 76 7.78 31.21 -15.52
CA PHE A 76 7.13 32.26 -16.31
C PHE A 76 6.85 33.51 -15.45
N LEU A 77 6.44 33.31 -14.20
CA LEU A 77 6.16 34.40 -13.24
C LEU A 77 7.41 35.20 -12.84
N ARG A 78 8.61 34.64 -12.99
CA ARG A 78 9.87 35.35 -12.68
C ARG A 78 10.21 36.44 -13.71
N LYS A 79 9.66 36.35 -14.93
CA LYS A 79 9.93 37.32 -16.01
C LYS A 79 9.01 38.56 -15.95
N VAL A 80 7.83 38.43 -15.33
CA VAL A 80 6.84 39.52 -15.21
C VAL A 80 7.17 40.50 -14.08
N ARG A 81 7.90 40.07 -13.03
CA ARG A 81 8.25 40.94 -11.88
C ARG A 81 9.26 42.05 -12.20
N ARG A 82 9.72 42.18 -13.45
CA ARG A 82 10.70 43.19 -13.86
C ARG A 82 10.08 44.48 -14.44
N PHE A 83 8.76 44.54 -14.61
CA PHE A 83 8.04 45.76 -14.99
C PHE A 83 7.30 46.33 -13.77
N ARG A 84 7.99 47.15 -12.97
CA ARG A 84 7.34 48.11 -12.06
C ARG A 84 7.35 49.48 -12.76
N PRO A 85 6.21 49.99 -13.27
CA PRO A 85 6.12 51.39 -13.63
C PRO A 85 6.14 52.22 -12.33
N ARG A 86 7.06 53.17 -12.22
CA ARG A 86 6.97 54.29 -11.27
C ARG A 86 6.13 55.37 -11.97
N ILE A 87 4.97 55.68 -11.38
CA ILE A 87 4.27 56.95 -11.57
C ILE A 87 4.86 57.94 -10.56
#